data_AF-A0A8R2FAA5-F1
#
_entry.id   AF-A0A8R2FAA5-F1
#
_cell.length_a   1.000
_cell.length_b   1.000
_cell.length_c   1.000
_cell.angle_alpha   90.00
_cell.angle_beta   90.00
_cell.angle_gamma   90.00
#
_symmetry.space_group_name_H-M   'P 1'
#
loop_
_entity.id
_entity.type
_entity.pdbx_description
1 polymer ?
#
loop_
_entity_poly.entity_id
_entity_poly.type
_entity_poly.pdbx_seq_one_letter_code
_entity_poly.pdbx_strand_id
1 'polypeptide(L)'
;MVAEQRLIAYAQREAFPEEHEALAKNKEIPGRSKLRSLNIGLRYGMIVVGGRLDNANLSQDQRQPIILPYNHRITQLIFLDYHMKLLHCGPQLLLAEIRQRYWPLSGRLLARSTVRRCVKCVRSKPIFQIPIIAPLPRERVQCSRPFTYTGVDFAGPLIIRSGIRGRSGTKAWVSIFVCFSTRAVHIEVVEDLTSKAFIAALRRFVARRGKPAELWSDNGTNFVGANKELTKYTQHLGSQLANEGITWRFNPPSAPHFGGLWEAAVKSAKHHLARTTGEAKLTLSELSTLLCQIEACLNSRPLTPMSSDPNDFTSLTPAHFLLGAPVTSFPEPDLNGEEPHAMRRWKFVQHLLQTFWKRWHMEYLPQLQVRGKWTSGSSNLAIDDLVIVKEDNLPPFKWHLARVIELHLGCDGNVRVVSVRNSSGKTMRRPVAKLCKLPIESEESVEK
;
A
#
# COMPACT_ATOMS: atom_id res chain seq x y z
N MET A 1 -4.79 46.79 25.98
CA MET A 1 -3.36 46.87 25.59
C MET A 1 -2.40 46.88 26.78
N VAL A 2 -2.64 47.67 27.84
CA VAL A 2 -1.66 47.84 28.95
C VAL A 2 -1.33 46.53 29.69
N ALA A 3 -2.30 45.64 29.91
CA ALA A 3 -2.07 44.36 30.61
C ALA A 3 -1.24 43.36 29.78
N GLU A 4 -1.54 43.21 28.48
CA GLU A 4 -0.79 42.33 27.56
C GLU A 4 0.68 42.73 27.48
N GLN A 5 0.96 44.04 27.31
CA GLN A 5 2.31 44.57 27.23
C GLN A 5 3.10 44.36 28.54
N ARG A 6 2.47 44.53 29.71
CA ARG A 6 3.10 44.26 31.01
C ARG A 6 3.47 42.79 31.18
N LEU A 7 2.59 41.88 30.77
CA LEU A 7 2.83 40.45 30.82
C LEU A 7 3.98 40.04 29.89
N ILE A 8 4.04 40.59 28.69
CA ILE A 8 5.15 40.34 27.75
C ILE A 8 6.46 40.91 28.29
N ALA A 9 6.46 42.13 28.82
CA ALA A 9 7.64 42.73 29.46
C ALA A 9 8.15 41.87 30.62
N TYR A 10 7.25 41.32 31.45
CA TYR A 10 7.60 40.38 32.50
C TYR A 10 8.24 39.10 31.95
N ALA A 11 7.61 38.47 30.94
CA ALA A 11 8.15 37.27 30.28
C ALA A 11 9.53 37.50 29.68
N GLN A 12 9.78 38.69 29.12
CA GLN A 12 11.08 39.05 28.57
C GLN A 12 12.13 39.27 29.66
N ARG A 13 11.79 39.89 30.79
CA ARG A 13 12.70 40.04 31.92
C ARG A 13 13.10 38.70 32.53
N GLU A 14 12.16 37.75 32.59
CA GLU A 14 12.43 36.40 33.06
C GLU A 14 13.33 35.63 32.07
N ALA A 15 13.05 35.74 30.77
CA ALA A 15 13.76 34.98 29.74
C ALA A 15 15.10 35.60 29.30
N PHE A 16 15.26 36.92 29.43
CA PHE A 16 16.40 37.71 28.95
C PHE A 16 16.84 38.77 30.00
N PRO A 17 17.17 38.38 31.25
CA PRO A 17 17.50 39.33 32.31
C PRO A 17 18.77 40.14 32.00
N GLU A 18 19.82 39.49 31.49
CA GLU A 18 21.10 40.12 31.16
C GLU A 18 20.94 41.13 30.00
N GLU A 19 20.15 40.77 28.99
CA GLU A 19 19.87 41.65 27.86
C GLU A 19 19.01 42.85 28.26
N HIS A 20 18.04 42.65 29.16
CA HIS A 20 17.22 43.75 29.66
C HIS A 20 18.06 44.76 30.45
N GLU A 21 18.96 44.28 31.31
CA GLU A 21 19.87 45.12 32.08
C GLU A 21 20.88 45.85 31.19
N ALA A 22 21.46 45.16 30.20
CA ALA A 22 22.39 45.75 29.25
C ALA A 22 21.71 46.85 28.43
N LEU A 23 20.53 46.59 27.87
CA LEU A 23 19.76 47.56 27.09
C LEU A 23 19.31 48.75 27.95
N ALA A 24 18.93 48.53 29.22
CA ALA A 24 18.55 49.61 30.12
C ALA A 24 19.72 50.55 30.46
N LYS A 25 20.95 50.02 30.46
CA LYS A 25 22.20 50.76 30.70
C LYS A 25 22.88 51.24 29.41
N ASN A 26 22.25 51.09 28.25
CA ASN A 26 22.84 51.37 26.92
C ASN A 26 24.19 50.68 26.70
N LYS A 27 24.36 49.45 27.21
CA LYS A 27 25.54 48.61 27.01
C LYS A 27 25.28 47.54 25.95
N GLU A 28 26.36 47.05 25.34
CA GLU A 28 26.27 45.90 24.44
C GLU A 28 25.76 44.66 25.17
N ILE A 29 24.93 43.86 24.49
CA ILE A 29 24.42 42.61 25.04
C ILE A 29 25.51 41.53 25.11
N PRO A 30 25.38 40.56 26.04
CA PRO A 30 26.35 39.48 26.19
C PRO A 30 26.58 38.71 24.89
N GLY A 31 27.84 38.39 24.59
CA GLY A 31 28.23 37.68 23.36
C GLY A 31 27.57 36.32 23.16
N ARG A 32 27.09 35.70 24.25
CA ARG A 32 26.35 34.42 24.31
C ARG A 32 24.83 34.55 24.11
N SER A 33 24.32 35.77 23.99
CA SER A 33 22.89 36.02 23.90
C SER A 33 22.28 35.41 22.64
N LYS A 34 21.11 34.78 22.79
CA LYS A 34 20.29 34.28 21.68
C LYS A 34 19.72 35.42 20.81
N LEU A 35 19.80 36.66 21.29
CA LEU A 35 19.32 37.85 20.60
C LEU A 35 20.44 38.58 19.83
N ARG A 36 21.70 38.14 19.93
CA ARG A 36 22.86 38.81 19.32
C ARG A 36 22.77 38.95 17.79
N SER A 37 22.14 37.99 17.13
CA SER A 37 21.93 38.04 15.67
C SER A 37 20.82 39.00 15.24
N LEU A 38 20.11 39.61 16.18
CA LEU A 38 19.02 40.55 15.95
C LEU A 38 19.48 41.96 16.35
N ASN A 39 19.09 42.96 15.57
CA ASN A 39 19.24 44.34 16.00
C ASN A 39 18.10 44.66 16.96
N ILE A 40 18.41 44.85 18.24
CA ILE A 40 17.41 44.93 19.32
C ILE A 40 17.41 46.29 20.00
N GLY A 41 16.25 46.69 20.52
CA GLY A 41 16.08 47.92 21.30
C GLY A 41 15.01 47.76 22.38
N LEU A 42 14.87 48.78 23.23
CA LEU A 42 13.84 48.86 24.26
C LEU A 42 12.72 49.81 23.84
N ARG A 43 11.48 49.33 23.90
CA ARG A 43 10.26 50.13 23.65
C ARG A 43 9.23 49.85 24.73
N TYR A 44 8.87 50.88 25.50
CA TYR A 44 7.94 50.77 26.64
C TYR A 44 8.32 49.64 27.63
N GLY A 45 9.61 49.44 27.86
CA GLY A 45 10.13 48.39 28.74
C GLY A 45 10.14 46.98 28.13
N MET A 46 9.77 46.81 26.86
CA MET A 46 9.85 45.54 26.13
C MET A 46 11.00 45.55 25.13
N ILE A 47 11.64 44.39 24.94
CA ILE A 47 12.66 44.17 23.91
C ILE A 47 11.96 44.02 22.55
N VAL A 48 12.36 44.83 21.58
CA VAL A 48 11.87 44.81 20.20
C VAL A 48 13.03 44.57 19.23
N VAL A 49 12.73 44.05 18.04
CA VAL A 49 13.69 43.97 16.92
C VAL A 49 13.53 45.22 16.04
N GLY A 50 14.60 45.86 15.57
CA GLY A 50 14.52 47.09 14.75
C GLY A 50 15.53 47.20 13.60
N GLY A 51 15.57 48.35 12.93
CA GLY A 51 16.65 48.76 12.01
C GLY A 51 16.30 48.68 10.53
N ARG A 52 16.07 47.48 9.99
CA ARG A 52 16.00 47.30 8.52
C ARG A 52 14.72 47.81 7.87
N LEU A 53 13.67 48.04 8.65
CA LEU A 53 12.35 48.45 8.17
C LEU A 53 11.91 49.82 8.71
N ASP A 54 12.83 50.60 9.31
CA ASP A 54 12.48 51.83 10.01
C ASP A 54 11.84 52.87 9.07
N ASN A 55 12.25 52.89 7.80
CA ASN A 55 11.73 53.77 6.74
C ASN A 55 10.56 53.17 5.93
N ALA A 56 10.12 51.94 6.24
CA ALA A 56 9.02 51.31 5.53
C ALA A 56 7.67 51.95 5.92
N ASN A 57 6.73 52.04 4.97
CA ASN A 57 5.36 52.48 5.24
C ASN A 57 4.53 51.37 5.92
N LEU A 58 4.94 50.99 7.13
CA LEU A 58 4.38 49.91 7.95
C LEU A 58 4.05 50.43 9.36
N SER A 59 3.15 49.73 10.06
CA SER A 59 2.81 50.08 11.43
C SER A 59 4.04 49.97 12.36
N GLN A 60 4.04 50.69 13.48
CA GLN A 60 5.17 50.67 14.42
C GLN A 60 5.43 49.27 14.99
N ASP A 61 4.39 48.44 15.14
CA ASP A 61 4.49 47.05 15.57
C ASP A 61 5.09 46.13 14.49
N GLN A 62 4.90 46.44 13.21
CA GLN A 62 5.51 45.71 12.10
C GLN A 62 6.97 46.11 11.87
N ARG A 63 7.29 47.40 12.03
CA ARG A 63 8.66 47.90 11.92
C ARG A 63 9.52 47.44 13.09
N GLN A 64 8.93 47.42 14.29
CA GLN A 64 9.60 47.08 15.52
C GLN A 64 8.85 45.99 16.30
N PRO A 65 8.84 44.74 15.81
CA PRO A 65 8.09 43.65 16.42
C PRO A 65 8.66 43.27 17.80
N ILE A 66 7.77 42.97 18.73
CA ILE A 66 8.12 42.64 20.11
C ILE A 66 8.64 41.20 20.19
N ILE A 67 9.80 40.99 20.79
CA ILE A 67 10.40 39.66 20.89
C ILE A 67 9.58 38.77 21.82
N LEU A 68 9.21 37.58 21.36
CA LEU A 68 8.57 36.60 22.23
C LEU A 68 9.52 35.43 22.54
N PRO A 69 9.75 35.12 23.83
CA PRO A 69 10.57 33.97 24.22
C PRO A 69 9.89 32.65 23.82
N TYR A 70 10.66 31.72 23.26
CA TYR A 70 10.13 30.47 22.67
C TYR A 70 9.38 29.58 23.66
N ASN A 71 9.94 29.36 24.87
CA ASN A 71 9.43 28.39 25.85
C ASN A 71 8.52 29.01 26.92
N HIS A 72 8.11 30.26 26.78
CA HIS A 72 7.32 30.92 27.82
C HIS A 72 5.81 30.67 27.65
N ARG A 73 5.10 30.55 28.78
CA ARG A 73 3.65 30.28 28.80
C ARG A 73 2.85 31.34 28.05
N ILE A 74 3.23 32.62 28.21
CA ILE A 74 2.58 33.75 27.51
C ILE A 74 2.70 33.60 25.99
N THR A 75 3.87 33.24 25.47
CA THR A 75 4.07 33.02 24.03
C THR A 75 3.17 31.89 23.52
N GLN A 76 3.06 30.78 24.27
CA GLN A 76 2.16 29.68 23.91
C GLN A 76 0.69 30.13 23.88
N LEU A 77 0.26 30.94 24.85
CA LEU A 77 -1.09 31.48 24.92
C LEU A 77 -1.39 32.45 23.77
N ILE A 78 -0.44 33.31 23.39
CA ILE A 78 -0.58 34.20 22.22
C ILE A 78 -0.78 33.35 20.94
N PHE A 79 0.03 32.31 20.74
CA PHE A 79 -0.13 31.43 19.58
C PHE A 79 -1.48 30.70 19.58
N LEU A 80 -1.95 30.26 20.75
CA LEU A 80 -3.24 29.59 20.88
C LEU A 80 -4.41 30.54 20.61
N ASP A 81 -4.36 31.75 21.14
CA ASP A 81 -5.38 32.79 20.93
C ASP A 81 -5.49 33.17 19.45
N TYR A 82 -4.38 33.47 18.79
CA TYR A 82 -4.38 33.76 17.34
C TYR A 82 -4.85 32.56 16.52
N HIS A 83 -4.46 31.34 16.88
CA HIS A 83 -4.95 30.13 16.20
C HIS A 83 -6.47 29.98 16.30
N MET A 84 -7.07 30.31 17.45
CA MET A 84 -8.53 30.28 17.63
C MET A 84 -9.24 31.44 16.91
N LYS A 85 -8.70 32.67 17.00
CA LYS A 85 -9.25 33.86 16.32
C LYS A 85 -9.24 33.71 14.80
N LEU A 86 -8.19 33.11 14.25
CA LEU A 86 -8.06 32.81 12.81
C LEU A 86 -8.74 31.48 12.42
N LEU A 87 -9.75 31.05 13.17
CA LEU A 87 -10.59 29.89 12.86
C LEU A 87 -9.79 28.61 12.56
N HIS A 88 -8.83 28.28 13.43
CA HIS A 88 -7.99 27.08 13.30
C HIS A 88 -7.07 27.04 12.07
N CYS A 89 -6.57 28.20 11.65
CA CYS A 89 -5.63 28.30 10.53
C CYS A 89 -4.38 27.40 10.65
N GLY A 90 -3.81 27.06 9.49
CA GLY A 90 -2.59 26.27 9.41
C GLY A 90 -1.34 26.99 9.95
N PRO A 91 -0.23 26.26 10.21
CA PRO A 91 0.96 26.81 10.88
C PRO A 91 1.63 27.99 10.14
N GLN A 92 1.54 28.04 8.81
CA GLN A 92 2.15 29.09 8.01
C GLN A 92 1.40 30.43 8.17
N LEU A 93 0.07 30.42 8.04
CA LEU A 93 -0.77 31.60 8.23
C LEU A 93 -0.70 32.09 9.68
N LEU A 94 -0.75 31.17 10.65
CA LEU A 94 -0.59 31.50 12.06
C LEU A 94 0.71 32.26 12.34
N LEU A 95 1.83 31.78 11.79
CA LEU A 95 3.12 32.42 11.97
C LEU A 95 3.21 33.77 11.25
N ALA A 96 2.64 33.88 10.05
CA ALA A 96 2.61 35.13 9.29
C ALA A 96 1.86 36.22 10.05
N GLU A 97 0.71 35.88 10.64
CA GLU A 97 -0.10 36.83 11.39
C GLU A 97 0.60 37.28 12.68
N ILE A 98 1.17 36.34 13.44
CA ILE A 98 1.90 36.67 14.67
C ILE A 98 3.11 37.58 14.35
N ARG A 99 3.76 37.37 13.21
CA ARG A 99 4.91 38.18 12.76
C ARG A 99 4.59 39.63 12.41
N GLN A 100 3.31 39.98 12.25
CA GLN A 100 2.91 41.36 12.06
C GLN A 100 3.14 42.22 13.31
N ARG A 101 3.17 41.61 14.51
CA ARG A 101 3.29 42.32 15.79
C ARG A 101 4.43 41.82 16.67
N TYR A 102 4.81 40.57 16.49
CA TYR A 102 5.72 39.85 17.36
C TYR A 102 6.87 39.21 16.60
N TRP A 103 8.02 39.10 17.25
CA TRP A 103 9.16 38.33 16.77
C TRP A 103 9.37 37.09 17.64
N PRO A 104 8.62 35.99 17.41
CA PRO A 104 8.75 34.79 18.22
C PRO A 104 10.03 34.02 17.90
N LEU A 105 10.85 33.81 18.93
CA LEU A 105 11.99 32.89 18.82
C LEU A 105 11.47 31.49 18.49
N SER A 106 12.06 30.85 17.49
CA SER A 106 11.63 29.53 17.00
C SER A 106 10.13 29.45 16.63
N GLY A 107 9.53 30.56 16.16
CA GLY A 107 8.09 30.66 15.88
C GLY A 107 7.53 29.60 14.91
N ARG A 108 8.33 29.08 13.98
CA ARG A 108 7.93 27.95 13.10
C ARG A 108 7.61 26.68 13.88
N LEU A 109 8.42 26.33 14.87
CA LEU A 109 8.19 25.17 15.72
C LEU A 109 6.94 25.37 16.56
N LEU A 110 6.79 26.57 17.14
CA LEU A 110 5.67 26.89 18.00
C LEU A 110 4.34 26.86 17.22
N ALA A 111 4.27 27.47 16.04
CA ALA A 111 3.09 27.40 15.17
C ALA A 111 2.69 25.96 14.83
N ARG A 112 3.66 25.11 14.46
CA ARG A 112 3.40 23.69 14.18
C ARG A 112 2.90 22.96 15.41
N SER A 113 3.47 23.24 16.59
CA SER A 113 3.09 22.61 17.85
C SER A 113 1.67 23.01 18.29
N THR A 114 1.30 24.29 18.13
CA THR A 114 -0.02 24.82 18.48
C THR A 114 -1.12 24.13 17.66
N VAL A 115 -0.93 24.03 16.35
CA VAL A 115 -1.90 23.35 15.47
C VAL A 115 -1.96 21.85 15.77
N ARG A 116 -0.81 21.19 16.02
CA ARG A 116 -0.76 19.75 16.34
C ARG A 116 -1.40 19.39 17.69
N ARG A 117 -1.33 20.28 18.67
CA ARG A 117 -1.94 20.07 20.00
C ARG A 117 -3.40 20.51 20.06
N CYS A 118 -3.91 21.18 19.03
CA CYS A 118 -5.30 21.60 18.98
C CYS A 118 -6.23 20.40 18.75
N VAL A 119 -7.09 20.10 19.74
CA VAL A 119 -8.06 18.99 19.67
C VAL A 119 -8.97 19.08 18.44
N LYS A 120 -9.43 20.29 18.08
CA LYS A 120 -10.29 20.51 16.90
C LYS A 120 -9.55 20.17 15.58
N CYS A 121 -8.29 20.57 15.45
CA CYS A 121 -7.47 20.25 14.27
C CYS A 121 -7.09 18.76 14.20
N VAL A 122 -6.79 18.13 15.35
CA VAL A 122 -6.49 16.70 15.40
C VAL A 122 -7.71 15.87 15.01
N ARG A 123 -8.91 16.25 15.46
CA ARG A 123 -10.16 15.58 15.09
C ARG A 123 -10.53 15.76 13.63
N SER A 124 -10.25 16.93 13.03
CA SER A 124 -10.54 17.17 11.62
C SER A 124 -9.55 16.47 10.67
N LYS A 125 -8.32 16.24 11.12
CA LYS A 125 -7.30 15.53 10.34
C LYS A 125 -6.46 14.60 11.24
N PRO A 126 -7.00 13.44 11.65
CA PRO A 126 -6.28 12.50 12.48
C PRO A 126 -5.06 11.95 11.74
N ILE A 127 -3.92 11.90 12.43
CA ILE A 127 -2.71 11.26 11.93
C ILE A 127 -2.61 9.92 12.64
N PHE A 128 -2.90 8.84 11.92
CA PHE A 128 -2.75 7.48 12.43
C PHE A 128 -1.27 7.09 12.40
N GLN A 129 -0.75 6.60 13.53
CA GLN A 129 0.56 5.96 13.55
C GLN A 129 0.43 4.62 12.84
N ILE A 130 1.17 4.44 11.74
CA ILE A 130 1.30 3.15 11.08
C ILE A 130 2.30 2.36 11.94
N PRO A 131 1.90 1.23 12.55
CA PRO A 131 2.82 0.43 13.35
C PRO A 131 3.98 -0.07 12.49
N ILE A 132 5.13 -0.29 13.13
CA ILE A 132 6.27 -0.96 12.49
C ILE A 132 5.80 -2.32 11.98
N ILE A 133 6.15 -2.66 10.73
CA ILE A 133 5.75 -3.93 10.10
C ILE A 133 6.33 -5.07 10.94
N ALA A 134 5.47 -5.92 11.48
CA ALA A 134 5.89 -7.10 12.24
C ALA A 134 6.71 -8.05 11.34
N PRO A 135 7.65 -8.82 11.92
CA PRO A 135 8.35 -9.88 11.17
C PRO A 135 7.34 -10.82 10.50
N LEU A 136 7.70 -11.34 9.32
CA LEU A 136 6.84 -12.28 8.61
C LEU A 136 6.60 -13.52 9.49
N PRO A 137 5.35 -14.00 9.61
CA PRO A 137 5.04 -15.17 10.42
C PRO A 137 5.82 -16.40 9.92
N ARG A 138 6.20 -17.31 10.82
CA ARG A 138 6.99 -18.53 10.51
C ARG A 138 6.38 -19.36 9.37
N GLU A 139 5.06 -19.37 9.28
CA GLU A 139 4.25 -20.03 8.26
C GLU A 139 4.49 -19.48 6.84
N ARG A 140 5.12 -18.30 6.71
CA ARG A 140 5.52 -17.68 5.44
C ARG A 140 6.98 -17.89 5.06
N VAL A 141 7.85 -18.22 6.00
CA VAL A 141 9.30 -18.35 5.78
C VAL A 141 9.80 -19.79 5.83
N GLN A 142 9.04 -20.70 6.44
CA GLN A 142 9.40 -22.12 6.44
C GLN A 142 8.89 -22.83 5.18
N CYS A 143 9.78 -23.58 4.54
CA CYS A 143 9.43 -24.41 3.40
C CYS A 143 8.38 -25.45 3.82
N SER A 144 7.28 -25.51 3.08
CA SER A 144 6.17 -26.42 3.35
C SER A 144 5.51 -26.83 2.03
N ARG A 145 4.82 -27.97 2.05
CA ARG A 145 4.01 -28.42 0.90
C ARG A 145 3.04 -27.29 0.49
N PRO A 146 2.81 -27.05 -0.81
CA PRO A 146 1.83 -26.08 -1.27
C PRO A 146 0.48 -26.29 -0.55
N PHE A 147 -0.14 -25.17 -0.14
CA PHE A 147 -1.38 -25.11 0.61
C PHE A 147 -1.37 -25.71 2.03
N THR A 148 -0.20 -25.95 2.64
CA THR A 148 -0.11 -26.31 4.08
C THR A 148 -0.71 -25.22 4.97
N TYR A 149 -0.32 -23.97 4.74
CA TYR A 149 -0.91 -22.78 5.35
C TYR A 149 -1.65 -22.02 4.26
N THR A 150 -2.97 -21.91 4.43
CA THR A 150 -3.86 -21.38 3.39
C THR A 150 -4.76 -20.29 3.95
N GLY A 151 -4.86 -19.17 3.26
CA GLY A 151 -5.91 -18.17 3.47
C GLY A 151 -7.09 -18.42 2.55
N VAL A 152 -8.30 -18.19 3.03
CA VAL A 152 -9.53 -18.30 2.24
C VAL A 152 -10.40 -17.06 2.38
N ASP A 153 -10.99 -16.64 1.28
CA ASP A 153 -11.86 -15.48 1.22
C ASP A 153 -12.91 -15.63 0.09
N PHE A 154 -14.05 -14.95 0.23
CA PHE A 154 -15.14 -14.97 -0.74
C PHE A 154 -15.14 -13.74 -1.65
N ALA A 155 -15.57 -13.91 -2.89
CA ALA A 155 -15.83 -12.85 -3.84
C ALA A 155 -17.23 -12.99 -4.44
N GLY A 156 -17.84 -11.86 -4.82
CA GLY A 156 -19.19 -11.81 -5.38
C GLY A 156 -20.09 -10.79 -4.65
N PRO A 157 -21.42 -10.85 -4.85
CA PRO A 157 -22.12 -11.86 -5.65
C PRO A 157 -21.95 -11.66 -7.17
N LEU A 158 -21.95 -12.77 -7.90
CA LEU A 158 -22.07 -12.83 -9.36
C LEU A 158 -23.47 -13.30 -9.74
N ILE A 159 -24.03 -12.80 -10.85
CA ILE A 159 -25.34 -13.23 -11.32
C ILE A 159 -25.14 -14.28 -12.42
N ILE A 160 -25.50 -15.53 -12.13
CA ILE A 160 -25.44 -16.64 -13.09
C ILE A 160 -26.80 -16.89 -13.73
N ARG A 161 -26.79 -17.33 -14.99
CA ARG A 161 -27.98 -17.79 -15.70
C ARG A 161 -28.34 -19.19 -15.24
N SER A 162 -29.64 -19.41 -15.04
CA SER A 162 -30.20 -20.74 -14.77
C SER A 162 -30.08 -21.71 -15.96
N GLY A 163 -29.87 -21.21 -17.18
CA GLY A 163 -29.91 -22.01 -18.42
C GLY A 163 -31.33 -22.31 -18.92
N ILE A 164 -32.37 -22.01 -18.14
CA ILE A 164 -33.78 -22.27 -18.46
C ILE A 164 -34.45 -20.97 -18.92
N ARG A 165 -35.17 -21.03 -20.06
CA ARG A 165 -35.91 -19.86 -20.58
C ARG A 165 -36.94 -19.38 -19.54
N GLY A 166 -37.00 -18.05 -19.32
CA GLY A 166 -37.97 -17.42 -18.42
C GLY A 166 -37.62 -17.45 -16.92
N ARG A 167 -36.55 -18.14 -16.50
CA ARG A 167 -36.15 -18.19 -15.08
C ARG A 167 -35.06 -17.17 -14.77
N SER A 168 -35.31 -16.32 -13.79
CA SER A 168 -34.36 -15.29 -13.33
C SER A 168 -33.00 -15.89 -12.95
N GLY A 169 -31.95 -15.08 -13.13
CA GLY A 169 -30.60 -15.46 -12.75
C GLY A 169 -30.47 -15.66 -11.23
N THR A 170 -29.64 -16.61 -10.83
CA THR A 170 -29.33 -16.88 -9.42
C THR A 170 -28.00 -16.23 -9.03
N LYS A 171 -27.83 -15.94 -7.75
CA LYS A 171 -26.55 -15.45 -7.24
C LYS A 171 -25.59 -16.62 -7.09
N ALA A 172 -24.32 -16.37 -7.36
CA ALA A 172 -23.22 -17.25 -7.05
C ALA A 172 -22.08 -16.43 -6.44
N TRP A 173 -21.20 -17.10 -5.74
CA TRP A 173 -20.01 -16.57 -5.10
C TRP A 173 -18.80 -17.37 -5.57
N VAL A 174 -17.62 -16.84 -5.30
CA VAL A 174 -16.35 -17.47 -5.63
C VAL A 174 -15.54 -17.58 -4.35
N SER A 175 -15.13 -18.79 -3.98
CA SER A 175 -14.18 -19.03 -2.90
C SER A 175 -12.77 -19.04 -3.47
N ILE A 176 -11.88 -18.25 -2.87
CA ILE A 176 -10.50 -18.10 -3.31
C ILE A 176 -9.58 -18.55 -2.17
N PHE A 177 -8.82 -19.60 -2.42
CA PHE A 177 -7.81 -20.14 -1.53
C PHE A 177 -6.43 -19.67 -1.97
N VAL A 178 -5.59 -19.25 -1.04
CA VAL A 178 -4.28 -18.66 -1.29
C VAL A 178 -3.25 -19.34 -0.41
N CYS A 179 -2.25 -19.97 -1.03
CA CYS A 179 -1.15 -20.59 -0.32
C CYS A 179 -0.17 -19.52 0.21
N PHE A 180 0.20 -19.59 1.49
CA PHE A 180 1.10 -18.62 2.09
C PHE A 180 2.58 -18.81 1.70
N SER A 181 3.02 -20.05 1.45
CA SER A 181 4.40 -20.37 1.07
C SER A 181 4.68 -20.08 -0.40
N THR A 182 3.90 -20.66 -1.30
CA THR A 182 4.13 -20.57 -2.77
C THR A 182 3.38 -19.44 -3.44
N ARG A 183 2.44 -18.81 -2.72
CA ARG A 183 1.51 -17.79 -3.26
C ARG A 183 0.59 -18.36 -4.36
N ALA A 184 0.50 -19.68 -4.51
CA ALA A 184 -0.44 -20.30 -5.43
C ALA A 184 -1.90 -20.00 -5.04
N VAL A 185 -2.76 -19.86 -6.04
CA VAL A 185 -4.19 -19.58 -5.88
C VAL A 185 -5.00 -20.78 -6.33
N HIS A 186 -6.10 -21.06 -5.65
CA HIS A 186 -7.12 -22.02 -6.07
C HIS A 186 -8.51 -21.39 -5.99
N ILE A 187 -9.35 -21.60 -7.00
CA ILE A 187 -10.62 -20.89 -7.17
C ILE A 187 -11.76 -21.89 -7.34
N GLU A 188 -12.83 -21.68 -6.59
CA GLU A 188 -14.02 -22.54 -6.55
C GLU A 188 -15.30 -21.70 -6.72
N VAL A 189 -16.21 -22.12 -7.60
CA VAL A 189 -17.57 -21.55 -7.63
C VAL A 189 -18.39 -22.08 -6.46
N VAL A 190 -19.21 -21.22 -5.86
CA VAL A 190 -20.07 -21.52 -4.73
C VAL A 190 -21.47 -20.95 -5.00
N GLU A 191 -22.51 -21.76 -4.90
CA GLU A 191 -23.87 -21.36 -5.30
C GLU A 191 -24.58 -20.51 -4.24
N ASP A 192 -24.12 -20.55 -2.99
CA ASP A 192 -24.71 -19.84 -1.85
C ASP A 192 -23.67 -19.45 -0.80
N LEU A 193 -23.93 -18.38 -0.06
CA LEU A 193 -23.04 -17.90 1.00
C LEU A 193 -23.34 -18.60 2.34
N THR A 194 -23.45 -19.93 2.33
CA THR A 194 -23.72 -20.74 3.53
C THR A 194 -22.53 -21.60 3.92
N SER A 195 -22.53 -22.09 5.17
CA SER A 195 -21.50 -23.01 5.68
C SER A 195 -21.43 -24.30 4.86
N LYS A 196 -22.59 -24.88 4.49
CA LYS A 196 -22.68 -26.12 3.72
C LYS A 196 -22.06 -25.96 2.33
N ALA A 197 -22.36 -24.84 1.68
CA ALA A 197 -21.79 -24.48 0.38
C ALA A 197 -20.27 -24.36 0.44
N PHE A 198 -19.78 -23.67 1.47
CA PHE A 198 -18.36 -23.51 1.70
C PHE A 198 -17.68 -24.85 1.97
N ILE A 199 -18.26 -25.73 2.79
CA ILE A 199 -17.72 -27.07 3.05
C ILE A 199 -17.59 -27.87 1.75
N ALA A 200 -18.57 -27.78 0.84
CA ALA A 200 -18.47 -28.42 -0.47
C ALA A 200 -17.29 -27.87 -1.30
N ALA A 201 -17.08 -26.55 -1.30
CA ALA A 201 -15.92 -25.93 -1.95
C ALA A 201 -14.60 -26.34 -1.30
N LEU A 202 -14.53 -26.35 0.04
CA LEU A 202 -13.35 -26.81 0.79
C LEU A 202 -13.01 -28.26 0.45
N ARG A 203 -14.01 -29.16 0.35
CA ARG A 203 -13.78 -30.56 -0.02
C ARG A 203 -13.21 -30.70 -1.43
N ARG A 204 -13.71 -29.93 -2.41
CA ARG A 204 -13.16 -29.93 -3.78
C ARG A 204 -11.73 -29.37 -3.82
N PHE A 205 -11.45 -28.34 -3.04
CA PHE A 205 -10.09 -27.82 -2.85
C PHE A 205 -9.16 -28.89 -2.25
N VAL A 206 -9.56 -29.51 -1.14
CA VAL A 206 -8.77 -30.57 -0.47
C VAL A 206 -8.53 -31.75 -1.39
N ALA A 207 -9.52 -32.16 -2.18
CA ALA A 207 -9.37 -33.25 -3.14
C ALA A 207 -8.33 -32.95 -4.25
N ARG A 208 -8.18 -31.67 -4.63
CA ARG A 208 -7.26 -31.25 -5.72
C ARG A 208 -5.89 -30.79 -5.22
N ARG A 209 -5.82 -30.22 -4.02
CA ARG A 209 -4.63 -29.55 -3.47
C ARG A 209 -4.12 -30.18 -2.19
N GLY A 210 -4.80 -31.20 -1.67
CA GLY A 210 -4.50 -31.83 -0.39
C GLY A 210 -5.01 -31.03 0.81
N LYS A 211 -5.12 -31.70 1.96
CA LYS A 211 -5.61 -31.09 3.21
C LYS A 211 -4.63 -30.03 3.73
N PRO A 212 -5.08 -28.80 4.07
CA PRO A 212 -4.23 -27.83 4.75
C PRO A 212 -3.99 -28.25 6.21
N ALA A 213 -2.87 -27.82 6.78
CA ALA A 213 -2.62 -27.91 8.21
C ALA A 213 -3.35 -26.77 8.95
N GLU A 214 -3.24 -25.55 8.40
CA GLU A 214 -3.98 -24.39 8.91
C GLU A 214 -4.75 -23.67 7.80
N LEU A 215 -5.98 -23.24 8.14
CA LEU A 215 -6.84 -22.43 7.29
C LEU A 215 -7.17 -21.11 7.97
N TRP A 216 -6.93 -20.00 7.28
CA TRP A 216 -7.11 -18.64 7.76
C TRP A 216 -8.28 -17.96 7.03
N SER A 217 -9.23 -17.37 7.76
CA SER A 217 -10.36 -16.64 7.15
C SER A 217 -10.75 -15.39 7.95
N ASP A 218 -11.64 -14.55 7.40
CA ASP A 218 -12.35 -13.55 8.20
C ASP A 218 -13.43 -14.21 9.08
N ASN A 219 -14.07 -13.40 9.94
CA ASN A 219 -15.15 -13.84 10.83
C ASN A 219 -16.52 -13.95 10.13
N GLY A 220 -16.55 -14.19 8.82
CA GLY A 220 -17.78 -14.44 8.07
C GLY A 220 -18.59 -15.60 8.67
N THR A 221 -19.91 -15.44 8.77
CA THR A 221 -20.80 -16.41 9.43
C THR A 221 -20.79 -17.79 8.79
N ASN A 222 -20.60 -17.85 7.48
CA ASN A 222 -20.36 -19.06 6.69
C ASN A 222 -19.06 -19.79 7.09
N PHE A 223 -17.96 -19.07 7.33
CA PHE A 223 -16.70 -19.67 7.77
C PHE A 223 -16.76 -20.12 9.23
N VAL A 224 -17.32 -19.28 10.11
CA VAL A 224 -17.52 -19.63 11.52
C VAL A 224 -18.43 -20.85 11.65
N GLY A 225 -19.51 -20.91 10.88
CA GLY A 225 -20.41 -22.06 10.85
C GLY A 225 -19.74 -23.32 10.29
N ALA A 226 -18.98 -23.20 9.21
CA ALA A 226 -18.25 -24.33 8.64
C ALA A 226 -17.20 -24.90 9.61
N ASN A 227 -16.46 -24.04 10.30
CA ASN A 227 -15.49 -24.48 11.31
C ASN A 227 -16.18 -25.26 12.45
N LYS A 228 -17.34 -24.77 12.93
CA LYS A 228 -18.13 -25.48 13.96
C LYS A 228 -18.58 -26.87 13.49
N GLU A 229 -19.07 -26.97 12.25
CA GLU A 229 -19.53 -28.25 11.68
C GLU A 229 -18.39 -29.25 11.50
N LEU A 230 -17.25 -28.80 10.98
CA LEU A 230 -16.06 -29.64 10.82
C LEU A 230 -15.49 -30.09 12.17
N THR A 231 -15.44 -29.20 13.16
CA THR A 231 -14.96 -29.53 14.51
C THR A 231 -15.87 -30.58 15.16
N LYS A 232 -17.19 -30.45 15.01
CA LYS A 232 -18.13 -31.46 15.50
C LYS A 232 -17.92 -32.81 14.82
N TYR A 233 -17.71 -32.79 13.49
CA TYR A 233 -17.46 -34.01 12.72
C TYR A 233 -16.17 -34.72 13.16
N THR A 234 -15.07 -33.99 13.41
CA THR A 234 -13.80 -34.59 13.86
C THR A 234 -13.84 -35.06 15.31
N GLN A 235 -14.57 -34.38 16.19
CA GLN A 235 -14.77 -34.82 17.58
C GLN A 235 -15.48 -36.18 17.67
N HIS A 236 -16.39 -36.49 16.76
CA HIS A 236 -17.08 -37.78 16.71
C HIS A 236 -16.20 -38.95 16.26
N LEU A 237 -15.01 -38.69 15.69
CA LEU A 237 -14.10 -39.73 15.16
C LEU A 237 -13.06 -40.22 16.18
N GLY A 238 -13.09 -39.74 17.43
CA GLY A 238 -12.16 -40.15 18.50
C GLY A 238 -10.86 -39.35 18.56
N SER A 239 -10.10 -39.49 19.66
CA SER A 239 -8.93 -38.64 19.98
C SER A 239 -7.76 -38.77 19.00
N GLN A 240 -7.58 -39.93 18.36
CA GLN A 240 -6.49 -40.16 17.39
C GLN A 240 -6.74 -39.45 16.05
N LEU A 241 -7.99 -39.40 15.56
CA LEU A 241 -8.37 -38.71 14.32
C LEU A 241 -8.68 -37.22 14.52
N ALA A 242 -8.98 -36.80 15.76
CA ALA A 242 -9.16 -35.38 16.09
C ALA A 242 -7.89 -34.53 15.81
N ASN A 243 -6.70 -35.12 15.98
CA ASN A 243 -5.41 -34.50 15.66
C ASN A 243 -5.16 -34.36 14.14
N GLU A 244 -5.94 -35.03 13.28
CA GLU A 244 -5.85 -34.91 11.83
C GLU A 244 -6.77 -33.79 11.27
N GLY A 245 -7.40 -32.99 12.13
CA GLY A 245 -8.23 -31.85 11.74
C GLY A 245 -7.45 -30.75 10.99
N ILE A 246 -8.19 -29.76 10.48
CA ILE A 246 -7.63 -28.50 9.98
C ILE A 246 -7.64 -27.51 11.15
N THR A 247 -6.51 -26.92 11.49
CA THR A 247 -6.47 -25.84 12.50
C THR A 247 -7.01 -24.56 11.86
N TRP A 248 -8.18 -24.11 12.32
CA TRP A 248 -8.80 -22.90 11.77
C TRP A 248 -8.41 -21.67 12.58
N ARG A 249 -7.96 -20.61 11.90
CA ARG A 249 -7.64 -19.30 12.50
C ARG A 249 -8.46 -18.19 11.87
N PHE A 250 -8.99 -17.31 12.72
CA PHE A 250 -9.79 -16.18 12.30
C PHE A 250 -9.01 -14.89 12.46
N ASN A 251 -9.07 -14.03 11.44
CA ASN A 251 -8.44 -12.71 11.49
C ASN A 251 -9.15 -11.83 12.54
N PRO A 252 -8.40 -10.98 13.29
CA PRO A 252 -9.01 -10.03 14.21
C PRO A 252 -9.98 -9.08 13.47
N PRO A 253 -11.11 -8.68 14.08
CA PRO A 253 -12.03 -7.71 13.49
C PRO A 253 -11.30 -6.43 13.06
N SER A 254 -11.56 -5.95 11.85
CA SER A 254 -10.97 -4.71 11.29
C SER A 254 -9.46 -4.72 11.05
N ALA A 255 -8.78 -5.87 11.16
CA ALA A 255 -7.38 -6.05 10.77
C ALA A 255 -7.26 -7.06 9.61
N PRO A 256 -7.76 -6.74 8.39
CA PRO A 256 -7.43 -7.54 7.22
C PRO A 256 -5.92 -7.60 7.01
N HIS A 257 -5.18 -6.58 7.49
CA HIS A 257 -3.75 -6.30 7.31
C HIS A 257 -2.70 -7.31 7.78
N PHE A 258 -3.08 -8.52 8.21
CA PHE A 258 -2.08 -9.56 8.50
C PHE A 258 -1.47 -10.17 7.21
N GLY A 259 -1.86 -9.74 6.00
CA GLY A 259 -1.54 -10.42 4.74
C GLY A 259 -0.62 -9.71 3.72
N GLY A 260 -0.04 -8.54 3.97
CA GLY A 260 1.02 -7.95 3.10
C GLY A 260 0.67 -7.78 1.60
N LEU A 261 1.68 -7.68 0.72
CA LEU A 261 1.54 -7.50 -0.75
C LEU A 261 0.63 -8.53 -1.45
N TRP A 262 0.39 -9.68 -0.82
CA TRP A 262 -0.38 -10.79 -1.38
C TRP A 262 -1.89 -10.55 -1.32
N GLU A 263 -2.36 -9.82 -0.30
CA GLU A 263 -3.71 -9.27 -0.28
C GLU A 263 -3.96 -8.39 -1.51
N ALA A 264 -2.97 -7.63 -1.99
CA ALA A 264 -3.14 -6.75 -3.14
C ALA A 264 -3.39 -7.54 -4.44
N ALA A 265 -2.64 -8.62 -4.67
CA ALA A 265 -2.81 -9.46 -5.86
C ALA A 265 -4.17 -10.20 -5.88
N VAL A 266 -4.59 -10.73 -4.73
CA VAL A 266 -5.88 -11.42 -4.57
C VAL A 266 -7.04 -10.42 -4.61
N LYS A 267 -6.89 -9.24 -4.01
CA LYS A 267 -7.87 -8.14 -4.06
C LYS A 267 -8.02 -7.57 -5.48
N SER A 268 -6.93 -7.42 -6.22
CA SER A 268 -6.95 -7.04 -7.64
C SER A 268 -7.63 -8.14 -8.47
N ALA A 269 -7.27 -9.41 -8.27
CA ALA A 269 -7.93 -10.53 -8.95
C ALA A 269 -9.44 -10.55 -8.68
N LYS A 270 -9.87 -10.35 -7.42
CA LYS A 270 -11.29 -10.24 -7.03
C LYS A 270 -12.00 -9.08 -7.72
N HIS A 271 -11.38 -7.91 -7.75
CA HIS A 271 -11.93 -6.72 -8.41
C HIS A 271 -12.16 -6.98 -9.90
N HIS A 272 -11.17 -7.57 -10.58
CA HIS A 272 -11.28 -7.92 -12.00
C HIS A 272 -12.29 -9.03 -12.26
N LEU A 273 -12.34 -10.05 -11.38
CA LEU A 273 -13.32 -11.13 -11.49
C LEU A 273 -14.74 -10.55 -11.46
N ALA A 274 -15.06 -9.72 -10.46
CA ALA A 274 -16.38 -9.10 -10.34
C ALA A 274 -16.74 -8.24 -11.55
N ARG A 275 -15.79 -7.47 -12.10
CA ARG A 275 -16.06 -6.56 -13.22
C ARG A 275 -16.15 -7.26 -14.57
N THR A 276 -15.35 -8.31 -14.80
CA THR A 276 -15.36 -9.07 -16.06
C THR A 276 -16.52 -10.06 -16.10
N THR A 277 -16.92 -10.62 -14.96
CA THR A 277 -18.00 -11.63 -14.89
C THR A 277 -19.35 -11.05 -14.49
N GLY A 278 -19.42 -9.89 -13.83
CA GLY A 278 -20.67 -9.31 -13.34
C GLY A 278 -21.65 -8.87 -14.45
N GLU A 279 -21.13 -8.47 -15.61
CA GLU A 279 -21.94 -8.11 -16.78
C GLU A 279 -22.21 -9.33 -17.69
N ALA A 280 -21.31 -10.31 -17.67
CA ALA A 280 -21.39 -11.51 -18.46
C ALA A 280 -22.37 -12.51 -17.81
N LYS A 281 -23.61 -12.57 -18.31
CA LYS A 281 -24.60 -13.56 -17.88
C LYS A 281 -24.13 -14.98 -18.28
N LEU A 282 -23.32 -15.62 -17.42
CA LEU A 282 -22.75 -16.96 -17.60
C LEU A 282 -23.61 -18.03 -16.89
N THR A 283 -23.67 -19.23 -17.45
CA THR A 283 -24.17 -20.42 -16.72
C THR A 283 -23.13 -20.88 -15.70
N LEU A 284 -23.52 -21.74 -14.75
CA LEU A 284 -22.61 -22.28 -13.75
C LEU A 284 -21.40 -23.01 -14.37
N SER A 285 -21.63 -23.79 -15.43
CA SER A 285 -20.56 -24.53 -16.14
C SER A 285 -19.57 -23.59 -16.84
N GLU A 286 -20.09 -22.54 -17.51
CA GLU A 286 -19.23 -21.54 -18.16
C GLU A 286 -18.44 -20.72 -17.15
N LEU A 287 -19.06 -20.36 -16.02
CA LEU A 287 -18.37 -19.69 -14.92
C LEU A 287 -17.27 -20.58 -14.34
N SER A 288 -17.57 -21.85 -14.05
CA SER A 288 -16.58 -22.82 -13.58
C SER A 288 -15.38 -22.93 -14.53
N THR A 289 -15.65 -23.03 -15.84
CA THR A 289 -14.62 -23.08 -16.89
C THR A 289 -13.75 -21.83 -16.88
N LEU A 290 -14.38 -20.64 -16.86
CA LEU A 290 -13.67 -19.37 -16.82
C LEU A 290 -12.80 -19.25 -15.56
N LEU A 291 -13.30 -19.66 -14.39
CA LEU A 291 -12.56 -19.61 -13.13
C LEU A 291 -11.33 -20.54 -13.14
N CYS A 292 -11.44 -21.74 -13.73
CA CYS A 292 -10.28 -22.62 -13.93
C CYS A 292 -9.20 -21.97 -14.79
N GLN A 293 -9.59 -21.28 -15.87
CA GLN A 293 -8.65 -20.58 -16.74
C GLN A 293 -8.02 -19.35 -16.05
N ILE A 294 -8.81 -18.62 -15.26
CA ILE A 294 -8.32 -17.50 -14.43
C ILE A 294 -7.35 -18.01 -13.36
N GLU A 295 -7.64 -19.10 -12.66
CA GLU A 295 -6.72 -19.73 -11.70
C GLU A 295 -5.37 -20.03 -12.36
N ALA A 296 -5.40 -20.61 -13.55
CA ALA A 296 -4.21 -20.91 -14.32
C ALA A 296 -3.44 -19.62 -14.69
N CYS A 297 -4.13 -18.52 -15.05
CA CYS A 297 -3.50 -17.22 -15.35
C CYS A 297 -2.81 -16.63 -14.12
N LEU A 298 -3.46 -16.69 -12.96
CA LEU A 298 -2.87 -16.19 -11.72
C LEU A 298 -1.65 -17.02 -11.31
N ASN A 299 -1.66 -18.32 -11.56
CA ASN A 299 -0.57 -19.23 -11.21
C ASN A 299 0.58 -19.26 -12.23
N SER A 300 0.41 -18.70 -13.44
CA SER A 300 1.49 -18.58 -14.43
C SER A 300 2.40 -17.37 -14.20
N ARG A 301 2.11 -16.55 -13.19
CA ARG A 301 2.84 -15.29 -12.94
C ARG A 301 4.29 -15.52 -12.48
N PRO A 302 5.26 -14.75 -13.00
CA PRO A 302 6.64 -14.77 -12.53
C PRO A 302 6.76 -14.33 -11.07
N LEU A 303 7.49 -15.09 -10.26
CA LEU A 303 7.86 -14.75 -8.89
C LEU A 303 9.30 -14.23 -8.82
N THR A 304 10.24 -14.99 -9.36
CA THR A 304 11.69 -14.72 -9.29
C THR A 304 12.39 -15.44 -10.46
N PRO A 305 13.59 -15.00 -10.90
CA PRO A 305 14.39 -15.77 -11.85
C PRO A 305 14.67 -17.19 -11.32
N MET A 306 14.70 -18.18 -12.21
CA MET A 306 14.97 -19.58 -11.82
C MET A 306 16.45 -19.86 -11.63
N SER A 307 17.31 -19.15 -12.37
CA SER A 307 18.75 -19.28 -12.35
C SER A 307 19.41 -17.91 -12.31
N SER A 308 20.63 -17.88 -11.78
CA SER A 308 21.55 -16.74 -11.88
C SER A 308 22.24 -16.67 -13.26
N ASP A 309 22.16 -17.71 -14.09
CA ASP A 309 22.73 -17.74 -15.44
C ASP A 309 22.21 -16.57 -16.29
N PRO A 310 23.10 -15.68 -16.82
CA PRO A 310 22.80 -14.62 -17.80
C PRO A 310 21.96 -15.04 -19.01
N ASN A 311 22.02 -16.30 -19.41
CA ASN A 311 21.33 -16.83 -20.59
C ASN A 311 20.00 -17.52 -20.28
N ASP A 312 19.66 -17.73 -19.00
CA ASP A 312 18.39 -18.30 -18.60
C ASP A 312 17.32 -17.19 -18.44
N PHE A 313 16.31 -17.20 -19.29
CA PHE A 313 15.21 -16.21 -19.24
C PHE A 313 13.96 -16.78 -18.55
N THR A 314 14.05 -17.94 -17.91
CA THR A 314 12.92 -18.56 -17.22
C THR A 314 12.70 -17.94 -15.84
N SER A 315 11.45 -18.00 -15.39
CA SER A 315 11.06 -17.52 -14.06
C SER A 315 10.34 -18.63 -13.32
N LEU A 316 10.58 -18.70 -12.01
CA LEU A 316 9.80 -19.51 -11.11
C LEU A 316 8.40 -18.91 -10.99
N THR A 317 7.38 -19.75 -11.12
CA THR A 317 5.97 -19.36 -11.01
C THR A 317 5.27 -20.23 -9.98
N PRO A 318 4.12 -19.81 -9.41
CA PRO A 318 3.36 -20.67 -8.51
C PRO A 318 2.99 -22.02 -9.13
N ALA A 319 2.75 -22.06 -10.45
CA ALA A 319 2.44 -23.29 -11.16
C ALA A 319 3.56 -24.33 -11.14
N HIS A 320 4.83 -23.92 -11.08
CA HIS A 320 5.94 -24.87 -10.92
C HIS A 320 5.79 -25.71 -9.65
N PHE A 321 5.29 -25.10 -8.56
CA PHE A 321 5.04 -25.82 -7.32
C PHE A 321 3.79 -26.72 -7.38
N LEU A 322 2.84 -26.46 -8.29
CA LEU A 322 1.59 -27.20 -8.39
C LEU A 322 1.64 -28.32 -9.42
N LEU A 323 2.34 -28.10 -10.53
CA LEU A 323 2.39 -28.99 -11.70
C LEU A 323 3.77 -29.59 -11.93
N GLY A 324 4.81 -29.06 -11.27
CA GLY A 324 6.22 -29.38 -11.58
C GLY A 324 6.75 -28.67 -12.83
N ALA A 325 5.92 -27.85 -13.50
CA ALA A 325 6.25 -27.18 -14.76
C ALA A 325 5.45 -25.87 -14.93
N PRO A 326 5.82 -25.00 -15.89
CA PRO A 326 5.00 -23.85 -16.27
C PRO A 326 3.61 -24.27 -16.77
N VAL A 327 2.60 -23.43 -16.54
CA VAL A 327 1.29 -23.61 -17.20
C VAL A 327 1.42 -23.33 -18.69
N THR A 328 0.97 -24.27 -19.51
CA THR A 328 0.76 -24.06 -20.96
C THR A 328 -0.73 -24.04 -21.28
N SER A 329 -1.16 -23.19 -22.20
CA SER A 329 -2.53 -23.15 -22.71
C SER A 329 -2.58 -23.48 -24.20
N PHE A 330 -3.77 -23.81 -24.71
CA PHE A 330 -3.99 -23.90 -26.15
C PHE A 330 -3.71 -22.54 -26.82
N PRO A 331 -3.14 -22.53 -28.04
CA PRO A 331 -3.03 -21.31 -28.82
C PRO A 331 -4.43 -20.86 -29.26
N GLU A 332 -4.81 -19.64 -28.88
CA GLU A 332 -6.13 -19.08 -29.21
C GLU A 332 -5.97 -17.81 -30.06
N PRO A 333 -6.91 -17.56 -31.00
CA PRO A 333 -6.94 -16.31 -31.75
C PRO A 333 -7.22 -15.13 -30.82
N ASP A 334 -6.69 -13.97 -31.16
CA ASP A 334 -7.05 -12.72 -30.49
C ASP A 334 -8.48 -12.34 -30.87
N LEU A 335 -9.36 -12.27 -29.87
CA LEU A 335 -10.78 -11.90 -30.03
C LEU A 335 -11.03 -10.43 -29.65
N ASN A 336 -9.98 -9.63 -29.48
CA ASN A 336 -10.09 -8.19 -29.23
C ASN A 336 -10.66 -7.47 -30.47
N GLY A 337 -11.85 -6.89 -30.33
CA GLY A 337 -12.50 -6.11 -31.39
C GLY A 337 -13.63 -6.82 -32.15
N GLU A 338 -13.87 -8.10 -31.87
CA GLU A 338 -15.05 -8.81 -32.37
C GLU A 338 -16.30 -8.51 -31.51
N GLU A 339 -17.46 -8.34 -32.16
CA GLU A 339 -18.76 -8.13 -31.52
C GLU A 339 -19.16 -9.34 -30.62
N PRO A 340 -19.26 -9.18 -29.28
CA PRO A 340 -19.51 -10.29 -28.36
C PRO A 340 -20.86 -11.00 -28.58
N HIS A 341 -21.83 -10.31 -29.17
CA HIS A 341 -23.20 -10.80 -29.33
C HIS A 341 -23.37 -11.86 -30.43
N ALA A 342 -22.43 -11.95 -31.38
CA ALA A 342 -22.46 -12.94 -32.47
C ALA A 342 -21.59 -14.19 -32.19
N MET A 343 -20.88 -14.21 -31.06
CA MET A 343 -19.96 -15.30 -30.74
C MET A 343 -20.67 -16.56 -30.24
N ARG A 344 -20.18 -17.73 -30.68
CA ARG A 344 -20.50 -19.01 -30.03
C ARG A 344 -20.13 -18.93 -28.54
N ARG A 345 -20.91 -19.54 -27.66
CA ARG A 345 -20.74 -19.42 -26.20
C ARG A 345 -19.34 -19.73 -25.68
N TRP A 346 -18.66 -20.73 -26.24
CA TRP A 346 -17.30 -21.05 -25.85
C TRP A 346 -16.29 -19.95 -26.25
N LYS A 347 -16.47 -19.30 -27.42
CA LYS A 347 -15.66 -18.13 -27.83
C LYS A 347 -15.91 -16.93 -26.91
N PHE A 348 -17.15 -16.75 -26.47
CA PHE A 348 -17.49 -15.71 -25.49
C PHE A 348 -16.74 -15.92 -24.16
N VAL A 349 -16.63 -17.16 -23.67
CA VAL A 349 -15.83 -17.47 -22.47
C VAL A 349 -14.34 -17.13 -22.69
N GLN A 350 -13.78 -17.44 -23.87
CA GLN A 350 -12.40 -17.06 -24.19
C GLN A 350 -12.20 -15.55 -24.29
N HIS A 351 -13.15 -14.83 -24.88
CA HIS A 351 -13.12 -13.37 -24.93
C HIS A 351 -13.12 -12.76 -23.51
N LEU A 352 -13.87 -13.32 -22.57
CA LEU A 352 -13.85 -12.90 -21.17
C LEU A 352 -12.50 -13.17 -20.50
N LEU A 353 -11.88 -14.32 -20.78
CA LEU A 353 -10.54 -14.62 -20.28
C LEU A 353 -9.50 -13.62 -20.81
N GLN A 354 -9.52 -13.33 -22.11
CA GLN A 354 -8.62 -12.34 -22.73
C GLN A 354 -8.85 -10.93 -22.14
N THR A 355 -10.10 -10.55 -21.91
CA THR A 355 -10.48 -9.28 -21.25
C THR A 355 -9.98 -9.24 -19.80
N PHE A 356 -10.13 -10.32 -19.05
CA PHE A 356 -9.60 -10.45 -17.69
C PHE A 356 -8.08 -10.30 -17.69
N TRP A 357 -7.39 -11.06 -18.55
CA TRP A 357 -5.94 -11.04 -18.66
C TRP A 357 -5.41 -9.65 -18.97
N LYS A 358 -5.98 -8.97 -19.98
CA LYS A 358 -5.57 -7.62 -20.37
C LYS A 358 -5.68 -6.63 -19.21
N ARG A 359 -6.79 -6.64 -18.47
CA ARG A 359 -7.01 -5.75 -17.33
C ARG A 359 -6.09 -6.09 -16.16
N TRP A 360 -6.00 -7.37 -15.82
CA TRP A 360 -5.18 -7.84 -14.71
C TRP A 360 -3.69 -7.60 -14.95
N HIS A 361 -3.16 -7.93 -16.14
CA HIS A 361 -1.77 -7.66 -16.51
C HIS A 361 -1.41 -6.16 -16.37
N MET A 362 -2.33 -5.28 -16.79
CA MET A 362 -2.11 -3.83 -16.73
C MET A 362 -2.12 -3.25 -15.31
N GLU A 363 -2.94 -3.80 -14.40
CA GLU A 363 -3.06 -3.34 -13.01
C GLU A 363 -2.10 -4.06 -12.05
N TYR A 364 -1.71 -5.29 -12.36
CA TYR A 364 -0.81 -6.10 -11.53
C TYR A 364 0.65 -5.62 -11.62
N LEU A 365 1.14 -5.32 -12.82
CA LEU A 365 2.54 -4.90 -13.02
C LEU A 365 2.93 -3.66 -12.21
N PRO A 366 2.12 -2.58 -12.15
CA PRO A 366 2.42 -1.45 -11.27
C PRO A 366 2.49 -1.82 -9.79
N GLN A 367 1.68 -2.77 -9.32
CA GLN A 367 1.71 -3.19 -7.91
C GLN A 367 3.01 -3.92 -7.52
N LEU A 368 3.64 -4.61 -8.48
CA LEU A 368 4.97 -5.20 -8.28
C LEU A 368 6.09 -4.15 -8.19
N GLN A 369 5.93 -3.00 -8.87
CA GLN A 369 6.90 -1.90 -8.82
C GLN A 369 6.81 -1.09 -7.52
N VAL A 370 5.64 -1.03 -6.87
CA VAL A 370 5.45 -0.32 -5.60
C VAL A 370 6.03 -1.17 -4.46
N ARG A 371 7.35 -1.08 -4.25
CA ARG A 371 7.97 -1.55 -3.00
C ARG A 371 7.36 -0.79 -1.81
N GLY A 372 7.08 -1.53 -0.74
CA GLY A 372 6.71 -0.95 0.55
C GLY A 372 7.76 0.05 1.01
N LYS A 373 7.29 1.20 1.50
CA LYS A 373 8.06 2.36 1.99
C LYS A 373 9.46 2.00 2.52
N TRP A 374 10.47 2.23 1.69
CA TRP A 374 11.78 2.66 2.14
C TRP A 374 11.95 4.08 1.63
N THR A 375 11.83 5.01 2.57
CA THR A 375 12.14 6.43 2.40
C THR A 375 13.58 6.59 1.92
N SER A 376 13.76 7.41 0.88
CA SER A 376 15.01 7.84 0.21
C SER A 376 15.77 6.78 -0.61
N GLY A 377 15.85 7.01 -1.92
CA GLY A 377 16.68 6.27 -2.89
C GLY A 377 15.88 5.30 -3.76
N SER A 378 15.42 5.78 -4.91
CA SER A 378 14.78 4.96 -5.96
C SER A 378 15.64 3.74 -6.32
N SER A 379 15.04 2.55 -6.24
CA SER A 379 15.68 1.31 -6.71
C SER A 379 15.87 1.38 -8.23
N ASN A 380 17.07 1.73 -8.66
CA ASN A 380 17.45 1.76 -10.07
C ASN A 380 17.70 0.32 -10.55
N LEU A 381 17.17 -0.03 -11.72
CA LEU A 381 17.50 -1.27 -12.43
C LEU A 381 19.02 -1.37 -12.62
N ALA A 382 19.57 -2.57 -12.46
CA ALA A 382 20.98 -2.89 -12.70
C ALA A 382 21.14 -3.71 -13.99
N ILE A 383 22.37 -3.75 -14.52
CA ILE A 383 22.74 -4.69 -15.58
C ILE A 383 22.51 -6.12 -15.04
N ASP A 384 22.08 -7.02 -15.92
CA ASP A 384 21.72 -8.41 -15.66
C ASP A 384 20.42 -8.66 -14.87
N ASP A 385 19.71 -7.61 -14.47
CA ASP A 385 18.37 -7.76 -13.89
C ASP A 385 17.40 -8.38 -14.90
N LEU A 386 16.72 -9.47 -14.50
CA LEU A 386 15.59 -10.03 -15.24
C LEU A 386 14.32 -9.21 -14.95
N VAL A 387 13.73 -8.67 -16.01
CA VAL A 387 12.57 -7.77 -15.95
C VAL A 387 11.42 -8.30 -16.80
N ILE A 388 10.19 -8.03 -16.36
CA ILE A 388 9.00 -8.16 -17.18
C ILE A 388 8.87 -6.90 -18.05
N VAL A 389 8.80 -7.07 -19.36
CA VAL A 389 8.53 -6.00 -20.31
C VAL A 389 7.02 -5.82 -20.43
N LYS A 390 6.53 -4.63 -20.07
CA LYS A 390 5.12 -4.27 -20.22
C LYS A 390 4.81 -4.02 -21.70
N GLU A 391 4.16 -5.00 -22.32
CA GLU A 391 3.60 -4.89 -23.67
C GLU A 391 2.08 -4.99 -23.62
N ASP A 392 1.41 -4.25 -24.51
CA ASP A 392 -0.03 -4.27 -24.63
C ASP A 392 -0.47 -5.49 -25.46
N ASN A 393 -1.57 -6.14 -25.07
CA ASN A 393 -2.22 -7.24 -25.80
C ASN A 393 -1.42 -8.56 -25.91
N LEU A 394 -0.62 -8.91 -24.90
CA LEU A 394 -0.05 -10.26 -24.84
C LEU A 394 -1.13 -11.34 -24.66
N PRO A 395 -0.98 -12.53 -25.27
CA PRO A 395 -1.88 -13.65 -25.00
C PRO A 395 -1.87 -14.00 -23.50
N PRO A 396 -2.97 -14.56 -22.96
CA PRO A 396 -2.97 -15.13 -21.62
C PRO A 396 -1.75 -16.05 -21.41
N PHE A 397 -1.26 -16.10 -20.17
CA PHE A 397 -0.12 -16.92 -19.73
C PHE A 397 1.27 -16.54 -20.29
N LYS A 398 1.37 -15.57 -21.21
CA LYS A 398 2.66 -15.15 -21.77
C LYS A 398 3.19 -13.89 -21.10
N TRP A 399 4.33 -14.03 -20.43
CA TRP A 399 5.08 -12.92 -19.84
C TRP A 399 6.32 -12.67 -20.69
N HIS A 400 6.45 -11.46 -21.23
CA HIS A 400 7.66 -11.07 -21.95
C HIS A 400 8.78 -10.77 -20.95
N LEU A 401 9.66 -11.74 -20.76
CA LEU A 401 10.86 -11.59 -19.94
C LEU A 401 12.03 -11.11 -20.78
N ALA A 402 12.79 -10.18 -20.23
CA ALA A 402 14.00 -9.65 -20.84
C ALA A 402 15.03 -9.34 -19.76
N ARG A 403 16.31 -9.34 -20.13
CA ARG A 403 17.42 -9.02 -19.24
C ARG A 403 18.00 -7.65 -19.58
N VAL A 404 18.28 -6.84 -18.58
CA VAL A 404 18.91 -5.53 -18.77
C VAL A 404 20.36 -5.74 -19.18
N ILE A 405 20.75 -5.18 -20.32
CA ILE A 405 22.13 -5.29 -20.83
C ILE A 405 22.89 -3.96 -20.76
N GLU A 406 22.18 -2.84 -20.63
CA GLU A 406 22.78 -1.51 -20.66
C GLU A 406 21.87 -0.48 -19.97
N LEU A 407 22.46 0.45 -19.21
CA LEU A 407 21.77 1.54 -18.54
C LEU A 407 22.05 2.87 -19.26
N HIS A 408 21.00 3.62 -19.60
CA HIS A 408 21.14 4.96 -20.19
C HIS A 408 20.88 6.02 -19.11
N LEU A 409 21.94 6.67 -18.66
CA LEU A 409 21.89 7.71 -17.63
C LEU A 409 21.43 9.05 -18.22
N GLY A 410 20.52 9.73 -17.52
CA GLY A 410 20.18 11.13 -17.79
C GLY A 410 21.28 12.09 -17.33
N CYS A 411 21.19 13.35 -17.76
CA CYS A 411 22.10 14.43 -17.35
C CYS A 411 22.10 14.70 -15.83
N ASP A 412 21.05 14.27 -15.13
CA ASP A 412 20.89 14.33 -13.67
C ASP A 412 21.33 13.04 -12.95
N GLY A 413 21.97 12.11 -13.65
CA GLY A 413 22.44 10.83 -13.11
C GLY A 413 21.35 9.76 -12.91
N ASN A 414 20.11 10.02 -13.33
CA ASN A 414 18.99 9.09 -13.16
C ASN A 414 18.81 8.17 -14.38
N VAL A 415 18.66 6.86 -14.14
CA VAL A 415 18.36 5.88 -15.19
C VAL A 415 16.87 5.96 -15.56
N ARG A 416 16.56 6.44 -16.76
CA ARG A 416 15.18 6.51 -17.29
C ARG A 416 14.93 5.56 -18.45
N VAL A 417 15.98 5.12 -19.14
CA VAL A 417 15.92 4.22 -20.29
C VAL A 417 16.98 3.14 -20.11
N VAL A 418 16.65 1.90 -20.49
CA VAL A 418 17.59 0.77 -20.48
C VAL A 418 17.49 0.00 -21.80
N SER A 419 18.59 -0.62 -22.22
CA SER A 419 18.56 -1.63 -23.28
C SER A 419 18.32 -3.00 -22.65
N VAL A 420 17.38 -3.77 -23.20
CA VAL A 420 17.05 -5.13 -22.73
C VAL A 420 17.16 -6.14 -23.87
N ARG A 421 17.54 -7.38 -23.54
CA ARG A 421 17.62 -8.52 -24.46
C ARG A 421 16.58 -9.57 -24.05
N ASN A 422 15.81 -10.09 -25.00
CA ASN A 422 14.87 -11.20 -24.76
C ASN A 422 15.52 -12.58 -25.02
N SER A 423 14.78 -13.65 -24.76
CA SER A 423 15.23 -15.04 -25.00
C SER A 423 15.54 -15.36 -26.47
N SER A 424 14.98 -14.61 -27.42
CA SER A 424 15.27 -14.77 -28.85
C SER A 424 16.53 -14.00 -29.31
N GLY A 425 17.28 -13.41 -28.37
CA GLY A 425 18.48 -12.61 -28.66
C GLY A 425 18.19 -11.21 -29.21
N LYS A 426 16.93 -10.80 -29.32
CA LYS A 426 16.55 -9.47 -29.82
C LYS A 426 16.76 -8.42 -28.74
N THR A 427 17.53 -7.40 -29.08
CA THR A 427 17.77 -6.23 -28.22
C THR A 427 16.73 -5.14 -28.51
N MET A 428 16.23 -4.49 -27.47
CA MET A 428 15.32 -3.34 -27.58
C MET A 428 15.57 -2.31 -26.48
N ARG A 429 15.37 -1.03 -26.78
CA ARG A 429 15.38 0.04 -25.77
C ARG A 429 13.99 0.27 -25.20
N ARG A 430 13.88 0.39 -23.88
CA ARG A 430 12.62 0.60 -23.16
C ARG A 430 12.78 1.62 -22.02
N PRO A 431 11.78 2.49 -21.80
CA PRO A 431 11.73 3.30 -20.58
C PRO A 431 11.59 2.42 -19.34
N VAL A 432 12.24 2.79 -18.23
CA VAL A 432 12.15 2.07 -16.94
C VAL A 432 10.70 1.93 -16.48
N ALA A 433 9.85 2.92 -16.77
CA ALA A 433 8.42 2.87 -16.45
C ALA A 433 7.65 1.71 -17.11
N LYS A 434 8.18 1.14 -18.21
CA LYS A 434 7.60 -0.03 -18.90
C LYS A 434 8.24 -1.36 -18.48
N LEU A 435 9.10 -1.36 -17.46
CA LEU A 435 9.82 -2.55 -17.02
C LEU A 435 9.54 -2.82 -15.54
N CYS A 436 9.25 -4.07 -15.20
CA CYS A 436 9.08 -4.49 -13.82
C CYS A 436 10.20 -5.46 -13.44
N LYS A 437 11.07 -5.07 -12.51
CA LYS A 437 12.11 -5.97 -11.95
C LYS A 437 11.46 -7.12 -11.22
N LEU A 438 11.90 -8.35 -11.49
CA LEU A 438 11.51 -9.48 -10.64
C LEU A 438 12.22 -9.35 -9.28
N PRO A 439 11.53 -9.60 -8.16
CA PRO A 439 12.17 -9.57 -6.85
C PRO A 439 13.23 -10.67 -6.78
N ILE A 440 14.48 -10.27 -6.70
CA ILE A 440 15.62 -11.11 -6.33
C ILE A 440 15.88 -10.78 -4.86
N GLU A 441 15.87 -11.78 -3.99
CA GLU A 441 16.41 -11.60 -2.63
C GLU A 441 17.92 -11.40 -2.79
N SER A 442 18.40 -10.21 -2.45
CA SER A 442 19.83 -9.97 -2.31
C SER A 442 20.34 -10.82 -1.15
N GLU A 443 21.37 -11.64 -1.38
CA GLU A 443 22.11 -12.40 -0.36
C GLU A 443 22.90 -11.49 0.62
N GLU A 444 22.38 -10.31 0.96
CA GLU A 444 22.99 -9.42 1.95
C GLU A 444 22.27 -9.59 3.28
N SER A 445 22.70 -10.59 4.07
CA SER A 445 22.76 -10.60 5.56
C SER A 445 22.75 -12.02 6.16
N VAL A 446 23.70 -12.87 5.76
CA VAL A 446 24.15 -13.99 6.61
C VAL A 446 25.63 -13.81 6.90
N GLU A 447 25.96 -12.71 7.56
CA GLU A 447 27.19 -12.57 8.35
C GLU A 447 26.95 -11.50 9.40
N LYS A 448 26.51 -11.94 10.57
CA LYS A 448 26.84 -11.38 11.89
C LYS A 448 26.42 -12.34 13.00
#